data_AF-A0A1Y5LAP3-F1
#
_entry.id   AF-A0A1Y5LAP3-F1
#
_cell.length_a   1.000
_cell.length_b   1.000
_cell.length_c   1.000
_cell.angle_alpha   90.00
_cell.angle_beta   90.00
_cell.angle_gamma   90.00
#
_symmetry.space_group_name_H-M   'P 1'
#
loop_
_entity.id
_entity.type
_entity.pdbx_description
1 polymer ?
#
loop_
_entity_poly.entity_id
_entity_poly.type
_entity_poly.pdbx_seq_one_letter_code
_entity_poly.pdbx_strand_id
1 'polypeptide(L)'
;MVAAEPIVYIVDEMVVTPGRARAFLTAYLERYAPGAIARGLTLDRVLVSPPVWLEDQSNTVSVSWTLRGARAWWHHSLLARHDADVLRWWEDADELLTTRRRTVSCAPADVEVATDV
;
A
#
# COMPACT_ATOMS: atom_id res chain seq x y z
N MET A 1 -32.19 1.69 5.77
CA MET A 1 -30.98 1.27 5.03
C MET A 1 -29.79 1.74 5.84
N VAL A 2 -28.98 0.84 6.38
CA VAL A 2 -27.72 1.24 7.03
C VAL A 2 -26.81 1.75 5.92
N ALA A 3 -26.33 2.99 6.00
CA ALA A 3 -25.37 3.50 5.03
C ALA A 3 -24.15 2.56 5.02
N ALA A 4 -23.71 2.13 3.84
CA ALA A 4 -22.52 1.30 3.74
C ALA A 4 -21.32 2.10 4.28
N GLU A 5 -20.47 1.46 5.08
CA GLU A 5 -19.26 2.11 5.56
C GLU A 5 -18.36 2.53 4.37
N PRO A 6 -17.81 3.76 4.41
CA PRO A 6 -17.00 4.28 3.31
C PRO A 6 -15.74 3.43 3.13
N ILE A 7 -15.31 3.23 1.88
CA ILE A 7 -14.07 2.50 1.59
C ILE A 7 -12.93 3.51 1.42
N VAL A 8 -11.86 3.29 2.17
CA VAL A 8 -10.58 3.95 1.98
C VAL A 8 -9.73 3.11 1.06
N TYR A 9 -9.18 3.73 0.02
CA TYR A 9 -8.23 3.16 -0.92
C TYR A 9 -6.85 3.70 -0.60
N ILE A 10 -5.88 2.80 -0.49
CA ILE A 10 -4.48 3.14 -0.29
C ILE A 10 -3.72 2.62 -1.50
N VAL A 11 -3.01 3.48 -2.21
CA VAL A 11 -2.21 3.09 -3.37
C VAL A 11 -0.76 3.40 -3.09
N ASP A 12 0.05 2.34 -3.06
CA ASP A 12 1.51 2.42 -3.05
C ASP A 12 2.01 2.35 -4.48
N GLU A 13 2.75 3.37 -4.91
CA GLU A 13 3.46 3.40 -6.18
C GLU A 13 4.96 3.44 -5.91
N MET A 14 5.69 2.47 -6.45
CA MET A 14 7.08 2.22 -6.14
C MET A 14 7.86 2.04 -7.43
N VAL A 15 8.78 2.95 -7.73
CA VAL A 15 9.73 2.77 -8.83
C VAL A 15 10.89 1.95 -8.30
N VAL A 16 11.00 0.70 -8.74
CA VAL A 16 12.02 -0.23 -8.25
C VAL A 16 13.32 -0.01 -9.02
N THR A 17 14.46 -0.15 -8.34
CA THR A 17 15.78 -0.15 -8.96
C THR A 17 15.86 -1.12 -10.15
N PRO A 18 16.62 -0.78 -11.21
CA PRO A 18 16.68 -1.60 -12.43
C PRO A 18 16.98 -3.08 -12.19
N GLY A 19 16.24 -3.98 -12.84
CA GLY A 19 16.45 -5.43 -12.71
C GLY A 19 15.92 -6.06 -11.41
N ARG A 20 15.40 -5.27 -10.46
CA ARG A 20 15.06 -5.77 -9.11
C ARG A 20 13.56 -5.96 -8.85
N ALA A 21 12.71 -5.57 -9.79
CA ALA A 21 11.25 -5.55 -9.61
C ALA A 21 10.64 -6.89 -9.18
N ARG A 22 11.10 -8.01 -9.77
CA ARG A 22 10.59 -9.34 -9.43
C ARG A 22 10.96 -9.75 -8.00
N ALA A 23 12.20 -9.52 -7.61
CA ALA A 23 12.68 -9.81 -6.26
C ALA A 23 12.00 -8.93 -5.21
N PHE A 24 11.86 -7.63 -5.51
CA PHE A 24 11.15 -6.68 -4.67
C PHE A 24 9.69 -7.11 -4.46
N LEU A 25 8.96 -7.43 -5.54
CA LEU A 25 7.55 -7.81 -5.43
C LEU A 25 7.36 -9.12 -4.67
N THR A 26 8.27 -10.09 -4.86
CA THR A 26 8.26 -11.34 -4.09
C THR A 26 8.41 -11.04 -2.59
N ALA A 27 9.43 -10.26 -2.22
CA ALA A 27 9.64 -9.87 -0.82
C ALA A 27 8.46 -9.05 -0.24
N TYR A 28 7.85 -8.17 -1.04
CA TYR A 28 6.67 -7.40 -0.66
C TYR A 28 5.50 -8.34 -0.29
N LEU A 29 5.19 -9.30 -1.16
CA LEU A 29 4.05 -10.20 -0.96
C LEU A 29 4.29 -11.23 0.13
N GLU A 30 5.53 -11.70 0.31
CA GLU A 30 5.85 -12.72 1.31
C GLU A 30 6.07 -12.15 2.71
N ARG A 31 6.64 -10.93 2.81
CA ARG A 31 7.11 -10.40 4.10
C ARG A 31 6.31 -9.19 4.59
N TYR A 32 5.79 -8.35 3.70
CA TYR A 32 5.06 -7.14 4.10
C TYR A 32 3.54 -7.33 4.06
N ALA A 33 3.02 -7.87 2.95
CA ALA A 33 1.59 -8.05 2.74
C ALA A 33 0.87 -8.81 3.86
N PRO A 34 1.43 -9.88 4.47
CA PRO A 34 0.75 -10.58 5.56
C PRO A 34 0.53 -9.69 6.79
N GLY A 35 1.50 -8.83 7.14
CA GLY A 35 1.37 -7.88 8.24
C GLY A 35 0.32 -6.80 7.93
N ALA A 36 0.27 -6.31 6.69
CA ALA A 36 -0.77 -5.37 6.24
C ALA A 36 -2.17 -5.98 6.38
N ILE A 37 -2.33 -7.25 5.98
CA ILE A 37 -3.59 -8.00 6.12
C ILE A 37 -3.95 -8.20 7.59
N ALA A 38 -2.98 -8.59 8.43
CA ALA A 38 -3.20 -8.77 9.87
C ALA A 38 -3.64 -7.47 10.57
N ARG A 39 -3.24 -6.31 10.05
CA ARG A 39 -3.70 -4.99 10.52
C ARG A 39 -5.06 -4.56 9.92
N GLY A 40 -5.68 -5.36 9.08
CA GLY A 40 -7.05 -5.15 8.56
C GLY A 40 -7.13 -4.62 7.13
N LEU A 41 -6.01 -4.48 6.42
CA LEU A 41 -6.04 -4.10 5.01
C LEU A 41 -6.47 -5.30 4.14
N THR A 42 -7.25 -5.01 3.10
CA THR A 42 -7.57 -6.00 2.07
C THR A 42 -6.79 -5.67 0.80
N LEU A 43 -6.04 -6.64 0.27
CA LEU A 43 -5.32 -6.48 -0.98
C LEU A 43 -6.33 -6.40 -2.14
N ASP A 44 -6.33 -5.30 -2.87
CA ASP A 44 -7.23 -5.07 -4.02
C ASP A 44 -6.55 -5.45 -5.35
N ARG A 45 -5.37 -4.88 -5.61
CA ARG A 45 -4.63 -5.17 -6.85
C ARG A 45 -3.13 -5.00 -6.69
N VAL A 46 -2.39 -5.69 -7.56
CA VAL A 46 -0.95 -5.54 -7.76
C VAL A 46 -0.71 -5.40 -9.26
N LEU A 47 0.01 -4.35 -9.65
CA LEU A 47 0.30 -4.03 -11.06
C LEU A 47 1.79 -3.77 -11.24
N VAL A 48 2.31 -4.13 -12.41
CA VAL A 48 3.69 -3.87 -12.82
C VAL A 48 3.64 -3.13 -14.16
N SER A 49 4.37 -2.01 -14.24
CA SER A 49 4.48 -1.18 -15.44
C SER A 49 5.95 -0.92 -15.79
N PRO A 50 6.36 -1.04 -17.06
CA PRO A 50 5.62 -1.69 -18.14
C PRO A 50 5.32 -3.17 -17.82
N PRO A 51 4.38 -3.83 -18.53
CA PRO A 51 3.96 -5.21 -18.24
C PRO A 51 4.98 -6.27 -18.73
N VAL A 52 6.25 -6.05 -18.42
CA VAL A 52 7.39 -6.92 -18.71
C VAL A 52 8.44 -6.72 -17.62
N TRP A 53 9.16 -7.77 -17.22
CA TRP A 53 10.27 -7.65 -16.29
C TRP A 53 11.48 -7.07 -17.02
N LEU A 54 11.93 -5.91 -16.58
CA LEU A 54 13.10 -5.25 -17.14
C LEU A 54 14.34 -5.65 -16.37
N GLU A 55 15.39 -6.08 -17.07
CA GLU A 55 16.65 -6.51 -16.46
C GLU A 55 17.61 -5.35 -16.20
N ASP A 56 17.55 -4.31 -17.03
CA ASP A 56 18.46 -3.17 -17.05
C ASP A 56 17.76 -1.82 -16.83
N GLN A 57 16.43 -1.83 -16.73
CA GLN A 57 15.58 -0.65 -16.50
C GLN A 57 14.63 -0.88 -15.32
N SER A 58 14.04 0.21 -14.82
CA SER A 58 13.11 0.17 -13.70
C SER A 58 11.70 -0.24 -14.13
N ASN A 59 11.04 -1.03 -13.28
CA ASN A 59 9.59 -1.14 -13.30
C ASN A 59 8.98 -0.26 -12.20
N THR A 60 7.79 0.25 -12.48
CA THR A 60 6.87 0.78 -11.45
C THR A 60 5.97 -0.36 -10.97
N VAL A 61 5.97 -0.60 -9.67
CA VAL A 61 5.05 -1.51 -8.99
C VAL A 61 3.98 -0.68 -8.29
N SER A 62 2.71 -0.94 -8.60
CA SER A 62 1.57 -0.31 -7.92
C SER A 62 0.79 -1.36 -7.13
N VAL A 63 0.62 -1.14 -5.84
CA VAL A 63 -0.18 -2.01 -4.96
C VAL A 63 -1.32 -1.20 -4.36
N SER A 64 -2.55 -1.63 -4.60
CA SER A 64 -3.73 -1.03 -3.98
C SER A 64 -4.26 -1.90 -2.85
N TRP A 65 -4.58 -1.25 -1.75
CA TRP A 65 -5.24 -1.81 -0.59
C TRP A 65 -6.57 -1.10 -0.35
N THR A 66 -7.50 -1.80 0.28
CA THR A 66 -8.77 -1.23 0.75
C THR A 66 -8.93 -1.44 2.26
N LEU A 67 -9.65 -0.52 2.89
CA LEU A 67 -10.02 -0.58 4.29
C LEU A 67 -11.45 -0.04 4.43
N ARG A 68 -12.29 -0.75 5.19
CA ARG A 68 -13.67 -0.31 5.47
C ARG A 68 -13.68 0.65 6.67
N GLY A 69 -14.26 1.83 6.48
CA GLY A 69 -14.44 2.87 7.49
C GLY A 69 -13.25 3.82 7.61
N ALA A 70 -13.52 5.13 7.60
CA ALA A 70 -12.50 6.16 7.79
C ALA A 70 -11.87 6.14 9.20
N ARG A 71 -12.64 5.79 10.22
CA ARG A 71 -12.12 5.59 11.59
C ARG A 71 -11.11 4.44 11.66
N ALA A 72 -11.34 3.37 10.90
CA ALA A 72 -10.40 2.27 10.82
C ALA A 72 -9.08 2.70 10.17
N TRP A 73 -9.12 3.64 9.21
CA TRP A 73 -7.90 4.22 8.64
C TRP A 73 -7.08 5.00 9.66
N TRP A 74 -7.69 5.83 10.50
CA TRP A 74 -6.96 6.56 11.54
C TRP A 74 -6.29 5.62 12.55
N HIS A 75 -7.03 4.61 13.02
CA HIS A 75 -6.48 3.59 13.91
C HIS A 75 -5.34 2.80 13.24
N HIS A 76 -5.52 2.39 11.98
CA HIS A 76 -4.50 1.68 11.21
C HIS A 76 -3.26 2.53 10.97
N SER A 77 -3.42 3.80 10.61
CA SER A 77 -2.32 4.73 10.39
C SER A 77 -1.48 4.94 11.64
N LEU A 78 -2.12 4.99 12.81
CA LEU A 78 -1.44 5.07 14.08
C LEU A 78 -0.69 3.76 14.38
N LEU A 79 -1.32 2.59 14.22
CA LEU A 79 -0.67 1.30 14.44
C LEU A 79 0.54 1.09 13.54
N ALA A 80 0.41 1.34 12.23
CA ALA A 80 1.49 1.13 11.27
C ALA A 80 2.69 2.06 11.50
N ARG A 81 2.48 3.26 12.06
CA ARG A 81 3.55 4.21 12.40
C ARG A 81 4.36 3.81 13.64
N HIS A 82 3.81 2.96 14.51
CA HIS A 82 4.46 2.50 15.74
C HIS A 82 4.89 1.02 15.66
N ASP A 83 4.60 0.35 14.54
CA ASP A 83 5.00 -1.03 14.30
C ASP A 83 6.46 -1.05 13.81
N ALA A 84 7.37 -1.43 14.71
CA ALA A 84 8.81 -1.45 14.43
C ALA A 84 9.19 -2.43 13.30
N ASP A 85 8.39 -3.47 13.06
CA ASP A 85 8.64 -4.42 11.98
C ASP A 85 8.23 -3.83 10.63
N VAL A 86 7.17 -3.01 10.60
CA VAL A 86 6.78 -2.23 9.42
C VAL A 86 7.81 -1.17 9.09
N LEU A 87 8.27 -0.42 10.08
CA LEU A 87 9.29 0.62 9.88
C LEU A 87 10.57 0.01 9.32
N ARG A 88 11.08 -1.03 9.96
CA ARG A 88 12.29 -1.72 9.54
C ARG A 88 12.16 -2.34 8.14
N TRP A 89 11.02 -2.96 7.83
CA TRP A 89 10.80 -3.51 6.49
C TRP A 89 10.85 -2.42 5.42
N TRP A 90 10.23 -1.26 5.67
CA TRP A 90 10.26 -0.15 4.72
C TRP A 90 11.62 0.53 4.62
N GLU A 91 12.40 0.60 5.70
CA GLU A 91 13.80 1.05 5.67
C GLU A 91 14.63 0.14 4.74
N ASP A 92 14.55 -1.18 4.92
CA ASP A 92 15.21 -2.15 4.04
C ASP A 92 14.71 -2.05 2.58
N ALA A 93 13.41 -1.86 2.40
CA ALA A 93 12.78 -1.79 1.08
C ALA A 93 13.15 -0.51 0.33
N ASP A 94 13.33 0.62 1.02
CA ASP A 94 13.66 1.91 0.39
C ASP A 94 15.06 1.86 -0.28
N GLU A 95 15.97 0.98 0.14
CA GLU A 95 17.24 0.73 -0.56
C GLU A 95 17.06 0.10 -1.95
N LEU A 96 15.92 -0.57 -2.19
CA LEU A 96 15.57 -1.19 -3.46
C LEU A 96 14.74 -0.28 -4.36
N LEU A 97 14.37 0.92 -3.90
CA LEU A 97 13.47 1.83 -4.58
C LEU A 97 14.20 3.10 -5.03
N THR A 98 13.88 3.56 -6.23
CA THR A 98 14.26 4.90 -6.70
C THR A 98 13.30 5.95 -6.16
N THR A 99 12.01 5.64 -6.15
CA THR A 99 10.97 6.49 -5.53
C THR A 99 9.87 5.64 -4.93
N ARG A 100 9.24 6.19 -3.90
CA ARG A 100 8.04 5.64 -3.28
C ARG A 100 7.03 6.75 -3.04
N ARG A 101 5.78 6.49 -3.40
CA ARG A 101 4.66 7.38 -3.16
C ARG A 101 3.49 6.58 -2.63
N ARG A 102 2.85 7.09 -1.57
CA ARG A 102 1.58 6.57 -1.06
C ARG A 102 0.50 7.63 -1.22
N THR A 103 -0.64 7.23 -1.76
CA THR A 103 -1.87 8.04 -1.72
C THR A 103 -2.94 7.32 -0.92
N VAL A 104 -3.83 8.11 -0.34
CA VAL A 104 -4.97 7.63 0.44
C VAL A 104 -6.18 8.42 -0.03
N SER A 105 -7.23 7.71 -0.42
CA SER A 105 -8.43 8.31 -1.02
C SER A 105 -9.68 7.56 -0.61
N CYS A 106 -10.84 8.16 -0.84
CA CYS A 106 -12.14 7.51 -0.77
C CYS A 106 -12.98 7.97 -1.97
N ALA A 107 -14.19 7.43 -2.14
CA ALA A 107 -15.09 7.97 -3.15
C ALA A 107 -15.48 9.40 -2.77
N PRO A 108 -15.71 10.31 -3.74
CA PRO A 108 -16.09 11.69 -3.43
C PRO A 108 -17.32 11.83 -2.52
N ALA A 109 -18.28 10.91 -2.65
CA ALA A 109 -19.48 10.87 -1.81
C ALA A 109 -19.21 10.52 -0.33
N ASP A 110 -18.05 9.92 -0.05
CA ASP A 110 -17.67 9.42 1.27
C ASP A 110 -16.80 10.42 2.05
N VAL A 111 -16.35 11.52 1.42
CA VAL A 111 -15.40 12.48 2.01
C VAL A 111 -15.96 13.12 3.28
N GLU A 112 -17.21 13.57 3.25
CA GLU A 112 -17.85 14.23 4.40
C GLU A 112 -18.06 13.28 5.59
N VAL A 113 -18.23 11.98 5.33
CA VAL A 113 -18.34 10.94 6.37
C VAL A 113 -16.96 10.59 6.93
N ALA A 114 -15.91 10.74 6.11
CA ALA A 114 -14.55 10.41 6.49
C ALA A 114 -13.84 11.47 7.34
N THR A 115 -14.37 12.70 7.38
CA THR A 115 -13.83 13.82 8.16
C THR A 115 -14.49 14.01 9.54
N ASP A 116 -15.61 13.32 9.82
CA ASP A 116 -16.35 13.40 11.09
C ASP A 116 -15.81 12.45 12.18
N VAL A 117 -14.49 12.25 12.23
CA VAL A 117 -13.79 11.27 13.09
C VAL A 117 -12.66 11.89 13.88
#